data_AF-A7MT28-F1
#
_entry.id   AF-A7MT28-F1
#
_cell.length_a   1.000
_cell.length_b   1.000
_cell.length_c   1.000
_cell.angle_alpha   90.00
_cell.angle_beta   90.00
_cell.angle_gamma   90.00
#
_symmetry.space_group_name_H-M   'P 1'
#
loop_
_entity.id
_entity.type
_entity.pdbx_description
1 polymer ?
#
loop_
_entity_poly.entity_id
_entity_poly.type
_entity_poly.pdbx_seq_one_letter_code
_entity_poly.pdbx_strand_id
1 'polypeptide(L)'
;MKHRLKIFLLGLGTISLTACSANAGLQTNQTSEHQAMMVEAYRTSESQISFITESNGCSENEDFSLKIEQSSQTEALITIVRDKADHCKRMPFAKTFTLPLDEELQGKKLFITNPKSKSLTK
;
A
#
# COMPACT_ATOMS: atom_id res chain seq x y z
N MET A 1 -58.13 -40.28 47.99
CA MET A 1 -57.02 -39.45 48.51
C MET A 1 -55.76 -40.30 48.43
N LYS A 2 -54.66 -39.98 47.75
CA LYS A 2 -53.92 -38.73 47.62
C LYS A 2 -53.18 -38.71 46.27
N HIS A 3 -53.34 -37.65 45.49
CA HIS A 3 -52.54 -37.38 44.30
C HIS A 3 -51.10 -37.00 44.71
N ARG A 4 -50.10 -37.57 44.04
CA ARG A 4 -48.69 -37.13 44.13
C ARG A 4 -48.34 -36.43 42.81
N LEU A 5 -48.65 -35.14 42.75
CA LEU A 5 -48.22 -34.24 41.69
C LEU A 5 -46.71 -33.96 41.89
N LYS A 6 -45.85 -34.57 41.07
CA LYS A 6 -44.43 -34.20 40.99
C LYS A 6 -44.27 -33.09 39.96
N ILE A 7 -44.19 -31.86 40.44
CA ILE A 7 -43.82 -30.68 39.66
C ILE A 7 -42.32 -30.80 39.36
N PHE A 8 -41.96 -31.08 38.12
CA PHE A 8 -40.60 -30.89 37.62
C PHE A 8 -40.51 -29.49 37.01
N LEU A 9 -39.84 -28.60 37.73
CA LEU A 9 -39.55 -27.23 37.34
C LEU A 9 -38.30 -27.17 36.47
N LEU A 10 -38.40 -26.33 35.42
CA LEU A 10 -37.36 -25.46 34.88
C LEU A 10 -36.09 -26.11 34.29
N GLY A 11 -36.07 -26.17 32.97
CA GLY A 11 -34.86 -26.26 32.16
C GLY A 11 -34.95 -25.39 30.91
N LEU A 12 -35.32 -24.11 31.04
CA LEU A 12 -35.06 -23.14 29.97
C LEU A 12 -33.58 -22.77 30.02
N GLY A 13 -32.76 -23.53 29.29
CA GLY A 13 -31.38 -23.15 29.00
C GLY A 13 -31.39 -21.95 28.06
N THR A 14 -31.30 -20.74 28.62
CA THR A 14 -30.94 -19.55 27.84
C THR A 14 -29.47 -19.66 27.50
N ILE A 15 -29.17 -20.03 26.25
CA ILE A 15 -27.82 -19.90 25.70
C ILE A 15 -27.58 -18.41 25.52
N SER A 16 -26.97 -17.77 26.52
CA SER A 16 -26.48 -16.41 26.40
C SER A 16 -25.35 -16.40 25.38
N LEU A 17 -25.64 -15.98 24.15
CA LEU A 17 -24.61 -15.61 23.18
C LEU A 17 -23.94 -14.34 23.70
N THR A 18 -22.84 -14.49 24.44
CA THR A 18 -21.91 -13.39 24.65
C THR A 18 -21.28 -13.08 23.30
N ALA A 19 -21.84 -12.10 22.58
CA ALA A 19 -21.13 -11.45 21.50
C ALA A 19 -19.93 -10.73 22.15
N CYS A 20 -18.75 -11.37 22.10
CA CYS A 20 -17.50 -10.65 22.30
C CYS A 20 -17.37 -9.67 21.13
N SER A 21 -17.91 -8.47 21.28
CA SER A 21 -17.44 -7.31 20.54
C SER A 21 -16.02 -7.06 21.02
N ALA A 22 -15.07 -7.80 20.43
CA ALA A 22 -13.68 -7.40 20.46
C ALA A 22 -13.64 -6.06 19.72
N ASN A 23 -13.72 -4.98 20.49
CA ASN A 23 -13.25 -3.69 20.04
C ASN A 23 -11.72 -3.83 19.97
N ALA A 24 -11.26 -4.53 18.93
CA ALA A 24 -9.93 -4.37 18.44
C ALA A 24 -9.89 -2.93 17.93
N GLY A 25 -9.61 -2.02 18.86
CA GLY A 25 -8.85 -0.83 18.55
C GLY A 25 -7.53 -1.34 18.01
N LEU A 26 -7.55 -1.78 16.75
CA LEU A 26 -6.37 -1.95 15.96
C LEU A 26 -5.84 -0.53 15.91
N GLN A 27 -4.84 -0.26 16.74
CA GLN A 27 -3.87 0.76 16.44
C GLN A 27 -3.51 0.54 14.98
N THR A 28 -4.13 1.33 14.11
CA THR A 28 -3.52 1.69 12.85
C THR A 28 -2.24 2.38 13.27
N ASN A 29 -1.20 1.58 13.50
CA ASN A 29 0.12 1.96 13.07
C ASN A 29 -0.06 2.22 11.59
N GLN A 30 -0.47 3.45 11.27
CA GLN A 30 -0.23 4.08 10.00
C GLN A 30 1.30 4.19 9.93
N THR A 31 1.96 3.06 9.76
CA THR A 31 3.14 3.03 8.93
C THR A 31 2.59 3.47 7.58
N SER A 32 2.58 4.78 7.35
CA SER A 32 2.45 5.30 6.00
C SER A 32 3.64 4.67 5.29
N GLU A 33 3.36 3.58 4.58
CA GLU A 33 4.31 2.72 3.93
C GLU A 33 4.85 3.47 2.72
N HIS A 34 5.61 4.54 2.94
CA HIS A 34 6.47 5.16 1.94
C HIS A 34 7.55 4.14 1.58
N GLN A 35 7.16 3.16 0.77
CA GLN A 35 8.01 2.06 0.37
C GLN A 35 8.63 2.41 -0.96
N ALA A 36 9.96 2.45 -0.98
CA ALA A 36 10.72 2.56 -2.21
C ALA A 36 10.39 1.35 -3.12
N MET A 37 9.93 1.63 -4.33
CA MET A 37 9.37 0.63 -5.24
C MET A 37 10.39 0.14 -6.26
N MET A 38 10.22 -1.10 -6.74
CA MET A 38 10.95 -1.56 -7.91
C MET A 38 10.34 -0.94 -9.17
N VAL A 39 11.17 -0.28 -9.96
CA VAL A 39 10.78 0.32 -11.24
C VAL A 39 11.41 -0.49 -12.36
N GLU A 40 10.60 -1.14 -13.18
CA GLU A 40 11.07 -2.00 -14.27
C GLU A 40 11.69 -1.17 -15.40
N ALA A 41 11.02 -0.06 -15.74
CA ALA A 41 11.46 0.89 -16.74
C ALA A 41 10.86 2.26 -16.43
N TYR A 42 11.52 3.31 -16.90
CA TYR A 42 11.02 4.68 -16.81
C TYR A 42 11.36 5.50 -18.05
N ARG A 43 10.60 6.56 -18.25
CA ARG A 43 10.82 7.60 -19.26
C ARG A 43 10.56 8.95 -18.64
N THR A 44 11.38 9.92 -18.98
CA THR A 44 11.23 11.31 -18.53
C THR A 44 10.88 12.20 -19.72
N SER A 45 10.01 13.17 -19.48
CA SER A 45 9.79 14.34 -20.34
C SER A 45 10.22 15.60 -19.58
N GLU A 46 10.00 16.78 -20.16
CA GLU A 46 10.36 18.05 -19.50
C GLU A 46 9.62 18.26 -18.17
N SER A 47 8.39 17.79 -18.05
CA SER A 47 7.49 18.08 -16.92
C SER A 47 6.92 16.84 -16.25
N GLN A 48 7.24 15.63 -16.72
CA GLN A 48 6.67 14.40 -16.18
C GLN A 48 7.67 13.25 -16.21
N ILE A 49 7.42 12.28 -15.34
CA ILE A 49 8.08 10.98 -15.35
C ILE A 49 7.03 9.89 -15.44
N SER A 50 7.22 8.97 -16.37
CA SER A 50 6.40 7.76 -16.49
C SER A 50 7.22 6.54 -16.12
N PHE A 51 6.68 5.65 -15.31
CA PHE A 51 7.38 4.46 -14.84
C PHE A 51 6.47 3.24 -14.81
N ILE A 52 7.07 2.06 -14.96
CA ILE A 52 6.39 0.77 -14.91
C ILE A 52 6.69 0.11 -13.58
N THR A 53 5.63 -0.27 -12.86
CA THR A 53 5.73 -1.08 -11.65
C THR A 53 4.54 -2.02 -11.50
N GLU A 54 4.64 -2.96 -10.56
CA GLU A 54 3.62 -3.94 -10.28
C GLU A 54 2.39 -3.29 -9.61
N SER A 55 1.20 -3.65 -10.08
CA SER A 55 -0.09 -3.30 -9.48
C SER A 55 -0.99 -4.53 -9.35
N ASN A 56 -1.80 -4.55 -8.29
CA ASN A 56 -2.86 -5.51 -8.07
C ASN A 56 -4.25 -4.96 -8.43
N GLY A 57 -4.32 -3.76 -9.03
CA GLY A 57 -5.53 -3.20 -9.64
C GLY A 57 -6.09 -1.93 -8.99
N CYS A 58 -5.64 -1.56 -7.79
CA CYS A 58 -6.15 -0.37 -7.09
C CYS A 58 -5.20 0.84 -7.16
N SER A 59 -3.95 0.65 -7.58
CA SER A 59 -2.97 1.75 -7.62
C SER A 59 -3.37 2.84 -8.62
N GLU A 60 -3.27 4.09 -8.20
CA GLU A 60 -3.45 5.30 -9.01
C GLU A 60 -2.16 6.15 -9.00
N ASN A 61 -2.08 7.26 -9.74
CA ASN A 61 -0.83 8.03 -9.86
C ASN A 61 -0.47 8.71 -8.52
N GLU A 62 -1.49 9.24 -7.84
CA GLU A 62 -1.44 9.88 -6.53
C GLU A 62 -1.02 8.95 -5.39
N ASP A 63 -0.96 7.64 -5.63
CA ASP A 63 -0.44 6.67 -4.66
C ASP A 63 1.10 6.62 -4.67
N PHE A 64 1.75 7.48 -5.46
CA PHE A 64 3.20 7.54 -5.61
C PHE A 64 3.73 8.97 -5.50
N SER A 65 4.98 9.06 -5.05
CA SER A 65 5.73 10.30 -4.96
C SER A 65 7.18 10.15 -5.44
N LEU A 66 7.81 11.28 -5.73
CA LEU A 66 9.24 11.37 -6.02
C LEU A 66 9.96 11.86 -4.77
N LYS A 67 10.85 11.03 -4.23
CA LYS A 67 11.76 11.43 -3.17
C LYS A 67 13.10 11.84 -3.77
N ILE A 68 13.49 13.09 -3.58
CA ILE A 68 14.79 13.58 -4.04
C ILE A 68 15.87 13.16 -3.02
N GLU A 69 16.81 12.34 -3.46
CA GLU A 69 17.93 11.89 -2.63
C GLU A 69 19.12 12.85 -2.75
N GLN A 70 19.40 13.31 -3.98
CA GLN A 70 20.46 14.28 -4.28
C GLN A 70 20.04 15.15 -5.45
N SER A 71 20.43 16.42 -5.44
CA SER A 71 20.10 17.38 -6.50
C SER A 71 21.27 18.32 -6.73
N SER A 72 21.64 18.50 -8.00
CA SER A 72 22.62 19.46 -8.49
C SER A 72 21.97 20.38 -9.52
N GLN A 73 22.74 21.26 -10.18
CA GLN A 73 22.20 22.12 -11.24
C GLN A 73 21.77 21.33 -12.48
N THR A 74 22.45 20.22 -12.81
CA THR A 74 22.25 19.48 -14.07
C THR A 74 21.65 18.10 -13.89
N GLU A 75 21.77 17.52 -12.70
CA GLU A 75 21.39 16.14 -12.42
C GLU A 75 20.67 16.01 -11.07
N ALA A 76 19.74 15.07 -10.97
CA ALA A 76 19.09 14.70 -9.72
C ALA A 76 18.99 13.17 -9.58
N LEU A 77 19.23 12.68 -8.38
CA LEU A 77 19.02 11.30 -7.98
C LEU A 77 17.70 11.23 -7.19
N ILE A 78 16.75 10.43 -7.67
CA ILE A 78 15.41 10.33 -7.13
C ILE A 78 15.02 8.88 -6.86
N THR A 79 14.22 8.66 -5.83
CA THR A 79 13.54 7.37 -5.56
C THR A 79 12.05 7.53 -5.84
N ILE A 80 11.44 6.59 -6.57
CA ILE A 80 9.98 6.50 -6.64
C ILE A 80 9.48 5.72 -5.43
N VAL A 81 8.57 6.35 -4.70
CA VAL A 81 7.97 5.81 -3.48
C VAL A 81 6.51 5.55 -3.76
N ARG A 82 5.99 4.41 -3.29
CA ARG A 82 4.56 4.18 -3.17
C ARG A 82 4.15 4.66 -1.79
N ASP A 83 3.20 5.57 -1.72
CA ASP A 83 2.71 6.17 -0.47
C ASP A 83 1.48 5.41 0.05
N LYS A 84 0.76 4.73 -0.85
CA LYS A 84 -0.43 3.93 -0.54
C LYS A 84 -0.34 2.52 -1.13
N ALA A 85 -0.58 1.53 -0.29
CA ALA A 85 -0.57 0.12 -0.67
C ALA A 85 -1.68 -0.23 -1.67
N ASP A 86 -1.37 -1.13 -2.60
CA ASP A 86 -2.35 -1.68 -3.55
C ASP A 86 -3.12 -2.85 -2.89
N HIS A 87 -4.28 -2.55 -2.32
CA HIS A 87 -5.10 -3.53 -1.61
C HIS A 87 -6.00 -4.38 -2.51
N CYS A 88 -6.00 -4.15 -3.82
CA CYS A 88 -6.76 -5.00 -4.73
C CYS A 88 -6.16 -6.42 -4.76
N LYS A 89 -6.99 -7.40 -5.11
CA LYS A 89 -6.63 -8.83 -5.15
C LYS A 89 -6.54 -9.40 -6.56
N ARG A 90 -6.36 -8.54 -7.57
CA ARG A 90 -6.10 -9.02 -8.93
C ARG A 90 -4.71 -9.67 -8.95
N MET A 91 -4.50 -10.62 -9.85
CA MET A 91 -3.17 -11.13 -10.15
C MET A 91 -2.25 -9.94 -10.52
N PRO A 92 -1.04 -9.85 -9.94
CA PRO A 92 -0.15 -8.72 -10.19
C PRO A 92 0.16 -8.56 -11.68
N PHE A 93 0.22 -7.31 -12.13
CA PHE A 93 0.53 -6.96 -13.51
C PHE A 93 1.31 -5.65 -13.59
N ALA A 94 2.13 -5.52 -14.62
CA ALA A 94 2.85 -4.29 -14.92
C ALA A 94 1.86 -3.20 -15.35
N LYS A 95 1.90 -2.05 -14.69
CA LYS A 95 1.11 -0.86 -15.01
C LYS A 95 2.04 0.35 -15.10
N THR A 96 1.75 1.23 -16.06
CA THR A 96 2.42 2.51 -16.20
C THR A 96 1.72 3.56 -15.33
N PHE A 97 2.51 4.29 -14.56
CA PHE A 97 2.08 5.45 -13.78
C PHE A 97 2.85 6.68 -14.26
N THR A 98 2.25 7.85 -14.11
CA THR A 98 2.83 9.12 -14.54
C THR A 98 2.71 10.16 -13.43
N LEU A 99 3.85 10.73 -13.03
CA LEU A 99 3.95 11.79 -12.04
C LEU A 99 4.42 13.08 -12.70
N PRO A 100 3.91 14.25 -12.27
CA PRO A 100 4.52 15.53 -12.63
C PRO A 100 5.91 15.64 -11.99
N LEU A 101 6.80 16.38 -12.65
CA LEU A 101 8.08 16.80 -12.10
C LEU A 101 7.92 18.17 -11.44
N ASP A 102 8.36 18.26 -10.19
CA ASP A 102 8.52 19.53 -9.50
C ASP A 102 9.48 20.44 -10.28
N GLU A 103 9.30 21.76 -10.17
CA GLU A 103 10.11 22.75 -10.90
C GLU A 103 11.61 22.56 -10.69
N GLU A 104 12.02 22.09 -9.51
CA GLU A 104 13.43 21.84 -9.20
C GLU A 104 14.05 20.64 -9.95
N LEU A 105 13.23 19.78 -10.56
CA LEU A 105 13.64 18.60 -11.33
C LEU A 105 13.55 18.83 -12.84
N GLN A 106 12.79 19.84 -13.29
CA GLN A 106 12.60 20.13 -14.71
C GLN A 106 13.93 20.54 -15.37
N GLY A 107 14.19 19.99 -16.55
CA GLY A 107 15.44 20.24 -17.30
C GLY A 107 16.69 19.52 -16.74
N LYS A 108 16.58 18.82 -15.62
CA LYS A 108 17.68 18.00 -15.08
C LYS A 108 17.65 16.61 -15.67
N LYS A 109 18.84 15.99 -15.76
CA LYS A 109 18.96 14.57 -16.00
C LYS A 109 18.59 13.82 -14.70
N LEU A 110 17.54 13.01 -14.77
CA LEU A 110 17.06 12.25 -13.61
C LEU A 110 17.66 10.84 -13.60
N PHE A 111 18.12 10.41 -12.42
CA PHE A 111 18.53 9.05 -12.15
C PHE A 111 17.59 8.44 -11.11
N ILE A 112 16.98 7.30 -11.42
CA ILE A 112 16.11 6.62 -10.47
C ILE A 112 16.90 5.57 -9.69
N THR A 113 16.94 5.71 -8.36
CA THR A 113 17.40 4.67 -7.45
C THR A 113 16.35 3.56 -7.39
N ASN A 114 16.61 2.43 -8.04
CA ASN A 114 15.79 1.23 -7.92
C ASN A 114 16.29 0.40 -6.73
N PRO A 115 15.64 0.49 -5.54
CA PRO A 115 16.11 -0.12 -4.29
C PRO A 115 16.17 -1.67 -4.34
N LYS A 116 15.62 -2.30 -5.39
CA LYS A 116 15.56 -3.77 -5.53
C LYS A 116 15.99 -4.29 -6.89
N SER A 117 16.70 -3.51 -7.72
CA SER A 117 17.40 -4.16 -8.84
C SER A 117 18.39 -5.13 -8.21
N LYS A 118 18.11 -6.44 -8.25
CA LYS A 118 19.14 -7.45 -7.99
C LYS A 118 20.35 -6.99 -8.78
N SER A 119 21.47 -6.77 -8.09
CA SER A 119 22.76 -6.59 -8.75
C SER A 119 22.79 -7.56 -9.92
N LEU A 120 22.82 -7.04 -11.15
CA LEU A 120 23.17 -7.84 -12.31
C LEU A 120 24.64 -8.19 -12.12
N THR A 121 24.87 -9.19 -11.27
CA THR A 121 26.18 -9.74 -11.00
C THR A 121 26.54 -10.51 -12.25
N LYS A 122 27.25 -9.79 -13.13
CA LYS A 122 28.19 -10.16 -14.19
C LYS A 122 27.92 -11.44 -14.98
#